data_AF-A0A9P1DT48-F1
#
_entry.id   AF-A0A9P1DT48-F1
#
_cell.length_a   1.000
_cell.length_b   1.000
_cell.length_c   1.000
_cell.angle_alpha   90.00
_cell.angle_beta   90.00
_cell.angle_gamma   90.00
#
_symmetry.space_group_name_H-M   'P 1'
#
loop_
_entity.id
_entity.type
_entity.pdbx_description
1 polymer ?
#
loop_
_entity_poly.entity_id
_entity_poly.type
_entity_poly.pdbx_seq_one_letter_code
_entity_poly.pdbx_strand_id
1 'polypeptide(L)'
;EAETILQELQDQERRRNAVLERLQEAMQQRDLAPLKEVLQEAHAELSLEELEMLAAQQLLEELEKEAKKKVETALRRRSAEAIYAAVEEGDWDKIQVALDVGLAAGLAEEGAPVRAAQAKLESLREAHEQQEAQWTVEETEARLEALKAAEGKLQGPRHKKERSALGKEIMKLRNGESYISARNFPKNPEKERQRREEQRRT
;
A
#
# COMPACT_ATOMS: atom_id res chain seq x y z
N GLU A 1 24.45 -15.04 60.67
CA GLU A 1 23.45 -14.03 60.25
C GLU A 1 24.13 -12.78 59.68
N ALA A 2 24.92 -12.04 60.45
CA ALA A 2 25.61 -10.83 59.95
C ALA A 2 26.61 -11.09 58.78
N GLU A 3 27.38 -12.19 58.83
CA GLU A 3 28.31 -12.55 57.75
C GLU A 3 27.59 -12.95 56.45
N THR A 4 26.42 -13.60 56.56
CA THR A 4 25.59 -13.99 55.41
C THR A 4 25.00 -12.77 54.70
N ILE A 5 24.48 -11.81 55.46
CA ILE A 5 23.93 -10.55 54.93
C ILE A 5 25.03 -9.73 54.23
N LEU A 6 26.23 -9.67 54.81
CA LEU A 6 27.36 -8.96 54.21
C LEU A 6 27.76 -9.57 52.85
N GLN A 7 27.75 -10.90 52.75
CA GLN A 7 28.12 -11.60 51.52
C GLN A 7 27.06 -11.42 50.42
N GLU A 8 25.78 -11.45 50.77
CA GLU A 8 24.68 -11.15 49.84
C GLU A 8 24.76 -9.73 49.27
N LEU A 9 25.06 -8.74 50.10
CA LEU A 9 25.25 -7.34 49.67
C LEU A 9 26.46 -7.19 48.73
N GLN A 10 27.57 -7.86 49.02
CA GLN A 10 28.75 -7.84 48.15
C GLN A 10 28.47 -8.49 46.79
N ASP A 11 27.71 -9.58 46.75
CA ASP A 11 27.35 -10.25 45.51
C ASP A 11 26.29 -9.47 44.71
N GLN A 12 25.42 -8.71 45.37
CA GLN A 12 24.52 -7.76 44.72
C GLN A 12 25.30 -6.59 44.11
N GLU A 13 26.27 -6.01 44.83
CA GLU A 13 27.09 -4.91 44.33
C GLU A 13 27.96 -5.33 43.13
N ARG A 14 28.52 -6.54 43.15
CA ARG A 14 29.25 -7.11 42.00
C ARG A 14 28.37 -7.26 40.76
N ARG A 15 27.14 -7.78 40.93
CA ARG A 15 26.17 -7.91 39.84
C ARG A 15 25.78 -6.55 39.27
N ARG A 16 25.47 -5.59 40.15
CA ARG A 16 25.20 -4.21 39.79
C ARG A 16 26.33 -3.59 38.97
N ASN A 17 27.57 -3.69 39.41
CA ASN A 17 28.72 -3.11 38.69
C ASN A 17 28.95 -3.79 37.32
N ALA A 18 28.80 -5.12 37.24
CA ALA A 18 28.92 -5.83 35.97
C ALA A 18 27.85 -5.42 34.95
N VAL A 19 26.62 -5.17 35.42
CA VAL A 19 25.53 -4.63 34.59
C VAL A 19 25.83 -3.21 34.12
N LEU A 20 26.33 -2.34 35.01
CA LEU A 20 26.71 -0.97 34.64
C LEU A 20 27.81 -0.91 33.59
N GLU A 21 28.86 -1.74 33.72
CA GLU A 21 29.94 -1.84 32.73
C GLU A 21 29.39 -2.25 31.36
N ARG A 22 28.56 -3.31 31.30
CA ARG A 22 27.92 -3.75 30.06
C ARG A 22 26.99 -2.70 29.47
N LEU A 23 26.24 -1.99 30.31
CA LEU A 23 25.32 -0.93 29.87
C LEU A 23 26.12 0.22 29.24
N GLN A 24 27.22 0.63 29.87
CA GLN A 24 28.11 1.64 29.32
C GLN A 24 28.75 1.20 28.01
N GLU A 25 29.22 -0.05 27.91
CA GLU A 25 29.75 -0.61 26.66
C GLU A 25 28.70 -0.61 25.54
N ALA A 26 27.47 -1.04 25.82
CA ALA A 26 26.37 -1.04 24.86
C ALA A 26 25.99 0.38 24.40
N MET A 27 25.97 1.34 25.34
CA MET A 27 25.76 2.75 25.02
C MET A 27 26.86 3.32 24.12
N GLN A 28 28.12 2.93 24.33
CA GLN A 28 29.25 3.37 23.50
C GLN A 28 29.19 2.80 22.09
N GLN A 29 28.75 1.54 21.94
CA GLN A 29 28.60 0.90 20.63
C GLN A 29 27.48 1.54 19.79
N ARG A 30 26.50 2.18 20.43
CA ARG A 30 25.34 2.81 19.77
C ARG A 30 24.59 1.86 18.82
N ASP A 31 24.59 0.58 19.13
CA ASP A 31 23.81 -0.43 18.43
C ASP A 31 22.52 -0.69 19.20
N LEU A 32 21.40 -0.68 18.47
CA LEU A 32 20.06 -0.77 19.01
C LEU A 32 19.76 -2.17 19.58
N ALA A 33 20.25 -3.24 18.96
CA ALA A 33 19.98 -4.60 19.42
C ALA A 33 20.71 -4.92 20.75
N PRO A 34 22.04 -4.75 20.85
CA PRO A 34 22.77 -4.94 22.11
C PRO A 34 22.28 -4.02 23.24
N LEU A 35 21.97 -2.75 22.95
CA LEU A 35 21.48 -1.81 23.96
C LEU A 35 20.12 -2.24 24.55
N LYS A 36 19.21 -2.80 23.74
CA LYS A 36 17.93 -3.34 24.22
C LYS A 36 18.11 -4.53 25.13
N GLU A 37 18.99 -5.46 24.75
CA GLU A 37 19.27 -6.66 25.54
C GLU A 37 19.84 -6.28 26.91
N VAL A 38 20.85 -5.41 26.93
CA VAL A 38 21.49 -4.99 28.18
C VAL A 38 20.55 -4.13 29.04
N LEU A 39 19.70 -3.28 28.46
CA LEU A 39 18.67 -2.55 29.22
C LEU A 39 17.63 -3.47 29.87
N GLN A 40 17.26 -4.58 29.22
CA GLN A 40 16.34 -5.56 29.80
C GLN A 40 16.96 -6.28 31.00
N GLU A 41 18.25 -6.66 30.91
CA GLU A 41 19.00 -7.21 32.04
C GLU A 41 19.14 -6.19 33.17
N ALA A 42 19.40 -4.93 32.83
CA ALA A 42 19.62 -3.85 33.79
C ALA A 42 18.40 -3.52 34.64
N HIS A 43 17.18 -3.70 34.13
CA HIS A 43 15.95 -3.52 34.92
C HIS A 43 15.81 -4.45 36.12
N ALA A 44 16.54 -5.58 36.15
CA ALA A 44 16.51 -6.50 37.28
C ALA A 44 17.46 -6.09 38.42
N GLU A 45 18.50 -5.31 38.11
CA GLU A 45 19.62 -5.04 39.03
C GLU A 45 19.80 -3.55 39.35
N LEU A 46 19.27 -2.63 38.51
CA LEU A 46 19.37 -1.18 38.66
C LEU A 46 18.02 -0.52 38.90
N SER A 47 18.00 0.58 39.66
CA SER A 47 16.81 1.43 39.76
C SER A 47 16.60 2.25 38.48
N LEU A 48 15.34 2.47 38.12
CA LEU A 48 14.95 3.30 36.97
C LEU A 48 15.35 4.78 37.14
N GLU A 49 15.63 5.23 38.36
CA GLU A 49 16.05 6.59 38.66
C GLU A 49 17.58 6.77 38.57
N GLU A 50 18.34 5.69 38.34
CA GLU A 50 19.79 5.78 38.14
C GLU A 50 20.10 6.53 36.84
N LEU A 51 21.11 7.42 36.89
CA LEU A 51 21.46 8.29 35.76
C LEU A 51 21.85 7.48 34.53
N GLU A 52 22.54 6.37 34.72
CA GLU A 52 22.96 5.45 33.66
C GLU A 52 21.75 4.78 32.99
N MET A 53 20.73 4.39 33.77
CA MET A 53 19.48 3.84 33.25
C MET A 53 18.72 4.88 32.43
N LEU A 54 18.58 6.10 32.94
CA LEU A 54 17.92 7.21 32.23
C LEU A 54 18.65 7.56 30.93
N ALA A 55 19.98 7.65 30.97
CA ALA A 55 20.80 7.96 29.80
C ALA A 55 20.72 6.86 28.73
N ALA A 56 20.74 5.59 29.14
CA ALA A 56 20.59 4.46 28.23
C ALA A 56 19.20 4.41 27.59
N GLN A 57 18.13 4.68 28.34
CA GLN A 57 16.77 4.77 27.82
C GLN A 57 16.61 5.91 26.80
N GLN A 58 17.16 7.09 27.10
CA GLN A 58 17.16 8.22 26.16
C GLN A 58 17.91 7.88 24.86
N LEU A 59 19.11 7.29 24.98
CA LEU A 59 19.88 6.87 23.81
C LEU A 59 19.12 5.81 22.99
N LEU A 60 18.44 4.87 23.65
CA LEU A 60 17.61 3.88 22.97
C LEU A 60 16.50 4.54 22.15
N GLU A 61 15.77 5.51 22.73
CA GLU A 61 14.73 6.24 22.00
C GLU A 61 15.29 7.01 20.79
N GLU A 62 16.46 7.64 20.94
CA GLU A 62 17.14 8.35 19.85
C GLU A 62 17.48 7.39 18.70
N LEU A 63 18.12 6.26 19.01
CA LEU A 63 18.49 5.25 18.03
C LEU A 63 17.27 4.63 17.35
N GLU A 64 16.17 4.41 18.07
CA GLU A 64 14.91 3.95 17.49
C GLU A 64 14.30 4.97 16.53
N LYS A 65 14.31 6.26 16.89
CA LYS A 65 13.85 7.35 16.03
C LYS A 65 14.71 7.45 14.77
N GLU A 66 16.04 7.33 14.89
CA GLU A 66 16.95 7.32 13.76
C GLU A 66 16.74 6.11 12.85
N ALA A 67 16.59 4.91 13.42
CA ALA A 67 16.32 3.69 12.67
C ALA A 67 15.01 3.79 11.89
N LYS A 68 13.94 4.28 12.53
CA LYS A 68 12.64 4.54 11.85
C LYS A 68 12.81 5.52 10.70
N LYS A 69 13.48 6.66 10.90
CA LYS A 69 13.76 7.63 9.83
C LYS A 69 14.56 7.02 8.68
N LYS A 70 15.55 6.18 8.95
CA LYS A 70 16.34 5.49 7.92
C LYS A 70 15.46 4.56 7.08
N VAL A 71 14.61 3.77 7.73
CA VAL A 71 13.65 2.88 7.05
C VAL A 71 12.66 3.67 6.20
N GLU A 72 12.06 4.72 6.75
CA GLU A 72 11.14 5.60 6.01
C GLU A 72 11.82 6.25 4.79
N THR A 73 13.06 6.73 4.96
CA THR A 73 13.83 7.34 3.86
C THR A 73 14.14 6.31 2.78
N ALA A 74 14.55 5.10 3.16
CA ALA A 74 14.80 4.01 2.23
C ALA A 74 13.53 3.59 1.48
N LEU A 75 12.40 3.53 2.18
CA LEU A 75 11.10 3.23 1.58
C LEU A 75 10.70 4.30 0.55
N ARG A 76 10.76 5.59 0.92
CA ARG A 76 10.47 6.69 -0.01
C ARG A 76 11.36 6.65 -1.25
N ARG A 77 12.65 6.39 -1.06
CA ARG A 77 13.59 6.25 -2.18
C ARG A 77 13.19 5.10 -3.10
N ARG A 78 12.95 3.91 -2.55
CA ARG A 78 12.53 2.74 -3.33
C ARG A 78 11.21 2.99 -4.07
N SER A 79 10.24 3.65 -3.44
CA SER A 79 8.98 4.00 -4.09
C SER A 79 9.18 5.01 -5.22
N ALA A 80 10.05 6.01 -5.05
CA ALA A 80 10.38 6.94 -6.12
C ALA A 80 11.06 6.24 -7.32
N GLU A 81 12.00 5.33 -7.06
CA GLU A 81 12.65 4.52 -8.09
C GLU A 81 11.63 3.63 -8.83
N ALA A 82 10.68 3.02 -8.11
CA ALA A 82 9.62 2.22 -8.71
C ALA A 82 8.68 3.04 -9.61
N ILE A 83 8.35 4.27 -9.20
CA ILE A 83 7.58 5.20 -10.03
C ILE A 83 8.33 5.50 -11.33
N TYR A 84 9.62 5.82 -11.26
CA TYR A 84 10.40 6.11 -12.46
C TYR A 84 10.48 4.90 -13.41
N ALA A 85 10.70 3.70 -12.88
CA ALA A 85 10.69 2.48 -13.68
C ALA A 85 9.34 2.27 -14.38
N ALA A 86 8.21 2.43 -13.67
CA ALA A 86 6.89 2.32 -14.27
C ALA A 86 6.63 3.39 -15.35
N VAL A 87 7.11 4.62 -15.14
CA VAL A 87 7.01 5.71 -16.12
C VAL A 87 7.80 5.42 -17.39
N GLU A 88 9.00 4.83 -17.25
CA GLU A 88 9.84 4.41 -18.38
C GLU A 88 9.18 3.28 -19.17
N GLU A 89 8.59 2.29 -18.48
CA GLU A 89 7.82 1.21 -19.12
C GLU A 89 6.58 1.74 -19.87
N GLY A 90 5.97 2.82 -19.39
CA GLY A 90 4.81 3.45 -20.02
C GLY A 90 3.53 2.64 -19.89
N ASP A 91 3.44 1.80 -18.87
CA ASP A 91 2.26 1.00 -18.53
C ASP A 91 1.37 1.78 -17.55
N TRP A 92 0.14 2.10 -17.97
CA TRP A 92 -0.80 2.91 -17.20
C TRP A 92 -1.05 2.35 -15.80
N ASP A 93 -1.36 1.05 -15.70
CA ASP A 93 -1.76 0.41 -14.46
C ASP A 93 -0.58 0.35 -13.48
N LYS A 94 0.61 0.03 -13.98
CA LYS A 94 1.83 0.03 -13.15
C LYS A 94 2.16 1.41 -12.62
N ILE A 95 1.97 2.47 -13.42
CA ILE A 95 2.22 3.84 -12.97
C ILE A 95 1.22 4.22 -11.86
N GLN A 96 -0.06 3.88 -12.01
CA GLN A 96 -1.07 4.14 -10.97
C GLN A 96 -0.73 3.41 -9.66
N VAL A 97 -0.42 2.12 -9.73
CA VAL A 97 -0.05 1.33 -8.54
C VAL A 97 1.21 1.88 -7.87
N ALA A 98 2.25 2.20 -8.65
CA ALA A 98 3.49 2.77 -8.12
C ALA A 98 3.26 4.14 -7.48
N LEU A 99 2.38 4.96 -8.06
CA LEU A 99 2.00 6.27 -7.54
C LEU A 99 1.28 6.14 -6.19
N ASP A 100 0.27 5.28 -6.09
CA ASP A 100 -0.49 5.05 -4.85
C ASP A 100 0.41 4.55 -3.72
N VAL A 101 1.28 3.58 -4.01
CA VAL A 101 2.28 3.06 -3.05
C VAL A 101 3.27 4.15 -2.65
N GLY A 102 3.69 5.00 -3.59
CA GLY A 102 4.59 6.11 -3.32
C GLY A 102 3.98 7.17 -2.39
N LEU A 103 2.73 7.55 -2.63
CA LEU A 103 1.99 8.48 -1.77
C LEU A 103 1.78 7.89 -0.37
N ALA A 104 1.41 6.60 -0.28
CA ALA A 104 1.29 5.90 1.01
C ALA A 104 2.62 5.80 1.78
N ALA A 105 3.75 5.75 1.07
CA ALA A 105 5.09 5.82 1.64
C ALA A 105 5.51 7.24 2.10
N GLY A 106 4.66 8.25 1.87
CA GLY A 106 4.91 9.63 2.25
C GLY A 106 5.75 10.41 1.24
N LEU A 107 5.72 10.05 -0.04
CA LEU A 107 6.19 10.96 -1.08
C LEU A 107 5.29 12.19 -1.15
N ALA A 108 5.90 13.36 -1.36
CA ALA A 108 5.15 14.60 -1.54
C ALA A 108 4.37 14.55 -2.85
N GLU A 109 3.10 14.98 -2.83
CA GLU A 109 2.21 15.03 -3.99
C GLU A 109 2.78 15.90 -5.12
N GLU A 110 3.54 16.95 -4.78
CA GLU A 110 4.20 17.84 -5.76
C GLU A 110 5.65 17.42 -6.05
N GLY A 111 6.08 16.27 -5.53
CA GLY A 111 7.43 15.74 -5.72
C GLY A 111 7.74 15.40 -7.17
N ALA A 112 9.02 15.45 -7.56
CA ALA A 112 9.45 15.15 -8.92
C ALA A 112 8.99 13.76 -9.44
N PRO A 113 9.05 12.65 -8.66
CA PRO A 113 8.55 11.35 -9.12
C PRO A 113 7.04 11.37 -9.38
N VAL A 114 6.27 11.98 -8.47
CA VAL A 114 4.80 12.07 -8.58
C VAL A 114 4.40 12.91 -9.80
N ARG A 115 5.03 14.07 -10.01
CA ARG A 115 4.78 14.89 -11.19
C ARG A 115 5.12 14.17 -12.49
N ALA A 116 6.21 13.39 -12.52
CA ALA A 116 6.56 12.58 -13.68
C ALA A 116 5.49 11.51 -13.97
N ALA A 117 5.02 10.82 -12.93
CA ALA A 117 3.93 9.86 -13.05
C ALA A 117 2.64 10.50 -13.57
N GLN A 118 2.21 11.61 -12.97
CA GLN A 118 1.01 12.34 -13.37
C GLN A 118 1.07 12.82 -14.83
N ALA A 119 2.21 13.38 -15.25
CA ALA A 119 2.41 13.80 -16.63
C ALA A 119 2.37 12.61 -17.61
N LYS A 120 2.97 11.48 -17.23
CA LYS A 120 2.96 10.28 -18.05
C LYS A 120 1.56 9.68 -18.13
N LEU A 121 0.82 9.61 -17.03
CA LEU A 121 -0.58 9.21 -17.01
C LEU A 121 -1.37 10.12 -17.95
N GLU A 122 -1.33 11.44 -17.81
CA GLU A 122 -2.08 12.33 -18.70
C GLU A 122 -1.76 12.09 -20.19
N SER A 123 -0.49 11.80 -20.53
CA SER A 123 -0.10 11.45 -21.91
C SER A 123 -0.67 10.11 -22.42
N LEU A 124 -0.90 9.15 -21.53
CA LEU A 124 -1.41 7.81 -21.85
C LEU A 124 -2.94 7.71 -21.74
N ARG A 125 -3.59 8.74 -21.19
CA ARG A 125 -5.00 8.72 -20.79
C ARG A 125 -5.94 8.35 -21.92
N GLU A 126 -5.78 8.99 -23.08
CA GLU A 126 -6.67 8.73 -24.20
C GLU A 126 -6.54 7.29 -24.69
N ALA A 127 -5.30 6.78 -24.83
CA ALA A 127 -5.06 5.41 -25.28
C ALA A 127 -5.65 4.38 -24.29
N HIS A 128 -5.47 4.62 -22.99
CA HIS A 128 -6.02 3.78 -21.94
C HIS A 128 -7.57 3.79 -21.96
N GLU A 129 -8.20 4.96 -21.98
CA GLU A 129 -9.67 5.07 -21.99
C GLU A 129 -10.29 4.44 -23.25
N GLN A 130 -9.61 4.54 -24.41
CA GLN A 130 -10.01 3.85 -25.63
C GLN A 130 -9.91 2.33 -25.49
N GLN A 131 -8.82 1.83 -24.91
CA GLN A 131 -8.62 0.41 -24.66
C GLN A 131 -9.68 -0.14 -23.69
N GLU A 132 -9.97 0.55 -22.60
CA GLU A 132 -11.05 0.20 -21.66
C GLU A 132 -12.41 0.15 -22.35
N ALA A 133 -12.70 1.15 -23.19
CA ALA A 133 -13.95 1.20 -23.94
C ALA A 133 -14.06 0.00 -24.90
N GLN A 134 -12.97 -0.33 -25.62
CA GLN A 134 -12.93 -1.46 -26.52
C GLN A 134 -13.15 -2.79 -25.78
N TRP A 135 -12.44 -3.00 -24.66
CA TRP A 135 -12.62 -4.19 -23.84
C TRP A 135 -14.07 -4.31 -23.32
N THR A 136 -14.64 -3.23 -22.81
CA THR A 136 -16.04 -3.22 -22.33
C THR A 136 -17.02 -3.63 -23.44
N VAL A 137 -16.79 -3.15 -24.67
CA VAL A 137 -17.61 -3.53 -25.83
C VAL A 137 -17.44 -5.01 -26.15
N GLU A 138 -16.21 -5.50 -26.26
CA GLU A 138 -15.90 -6.89 -26.58
C GLU A 138 -16.47 -7.87 -25.55
N GLU A 139 -16.28 -7.59 -24.26
CA GLU A 139 -16.82 -8.42 -23.17
C GLU A 139 -18.34 -8.44 -23.19
N THR A 140 -18.98 -7.28 -23.38
CA THR A 140 -20.44 -7.19 -23.43
C THR A 140 -20.99 -7.88 -24.67
N GLU A 141 -20.34 -7.76 -25.82
CA GLU A 141 -20.77 -8.40 -27.07
C GLU A 141 -20.62 -9.92 -27.00
N ALA A 142 -19.52 -10.43 -26.44
CA ALA A 142 -19.33 -11.86 -26.18
C ALA A 142 -20.43 -12.40 -25.25
N ARG A 143 -20.77 -11.67 -24.19
CA ARG A 143 -21.87 -12.05 -23.29
C ARG A 143 -23.23 -12.01 -23.99
N LEU A 144 -23.50 -11.00 -24.80
CA LEU A 144 -24.73 -10.89 -25.59
C LEU A 144 -24.86 -12.04 -26.59
N GLU A 145 -23.78 -12.43 -27.24
CA GLU A 145 -23.75 -13.57 -28.16
C GLU A 145 -24.03 -14.89 -27.42
N ALA A 146 -23.39 -15.11 -26.28
CA ALA A 146 -23.63 -16.27 -25.43
C ALA A 146 -25.10 -16.36 -24.98
N LEU A 147 -25.70 -15.25 -24.56
CA LEU A 147 -27.11 -15.19 -24.14
C LEU A 147 -28.06 -15.44 -25.31
N LYS A 148 -27.79 -14.87 -26.50
CA LYS A 148 -28.59 -15.13 -27.71
C LYS A 148 -28.51 -16.60 -28.15
N ALA A 149 -27.31 -17.18 -28.08
CA ALA A 149 -27.11 -18.60 -28.38
C ALA A 149 -27.87 -19.49 -27.39
N ALA A 150 -27.86 -19.14 -26.10
CA ALA A 150 -28.64 -19.84 -25.08
C ALA A 150 -30.16 -19.69 -25.30
N GLU A 151 -30.64 -18.49 -25.64
CA GLU A 151 -32.05 -18.24 -25.95
C GLU A 151 -32.51 -19.05 -27.18
N GLY A 152 -31.69 -19.10 -28.23
CA GLY A 152 -31.99 -19.85 -29.47
C GLY A 152 -32.09 -21.37 -29.29
N LYS A 153 -31.44 -21.92 -28.25
CA LYS A 153 -31.53 -23.35 -27.88
C LYS A 153 -32.85 -23.68 -27.17
N LEU A 154 -33.53 -22.70 -26.60
CA LEU A 154 -34.80 -22.89 -25.89
C LEU A 154 -35.97 -22.74 -26.88
N GLN A 155 -36.60 -23.86 -27.27
CA GLN A 155 -37.71 -23.84 -28.22
C GLN A 155 -39.01 -24.39 -27.62
N GLY A 156 -40.15 -23.91 -28.13
CA GLY A 156 -41.48 -24.36 -27.71
C GLY A 156 -42.05 -23.66 -26.45
N PRO A 157 -43.31 -23.99 -26.09
CA PRO A 157 -44.05 -23.29 -25.04
C PRO A 157 -43.54 -23.59 -23.61
N ARG A 158 -42.90 -24.75 -23.39
CA ARG A 158 -42.37 -25.16 -22.07
C ARG A 158 -41.28 -24.23 -21.54
N HIS A 159 -40.45 -23.65 -22.43
CA HIS A 159 -39.34 -22.77 -22.07
C HIS A 159 -39.66 -21.27 -22.18
N LYS A 160 -40.95 -20.89 -22.22
CA LYS A 160 -41.36 -19.48 -22.39
C LYS A 160 -40.81 -18.55 -21.29
N LYS A 161 -40.78 -19.02 -20.04
CA LYS A 161 -40.28 -18.23 -18.89
C LYS A 161 -38.78 -17.99 -18.97
N GLU A 162 -38.01 -19.04 -19.26
CA GLU A 162 -36.54 -18.99 -19.40
C GLU A 162 -36.13 -18.08 -20.56
N ARG A 163 -36.77 -18.21 -21.73
CA ARG A 163 -36.55 -17.28 -22.85
C ARG A 163 -36.84 -15.83 -22.47
N SER A 164 -37.95 -15.56 -21.78
CA SER A 164 -38.28 -14.21 -21.35
C SER A 164 -37.24 -13.65 -20.36
N ALA A 165 -36.67 -14.47 -19.49
CA ALA A 165 -35.60 -14.05 -18.58
C ALA A 165 -34.31 -13.69 -19.35
N LEU A 166 -33.88 -14.53 -20.29
CA LEU A 166 -32.73 -14.26 -21.15
C LEU A 166 -32.94 -13.01 -22.00
N GLY A 167 -34.12 -12.84 -22.60
CA GLY A 167 -34.48 -11.65 -23.36
C GLY A 167 -34.44 -10.35 -22.52
N LYS A 168 -34.84 -10.42 -21.24
CA LYS A 168 -34.69 -9.30 -20.30
C LYS A 168 -33.22 -9.00 -20.00
N GLU A 169 -32.38 -10.02 -19.83
CA GLU A 169 -30.95 -9.84 -19.59
C GLU A 169 -30.24 -9.23 -20.81
N ILE A 170 -30.55 -9.72 -22.01
CA ILE A 170 -30.06 -9.15 -23.28
C ILE A 170 -30.44 -7.67 -23.40
N MET A 171 -31.70 -7.32 -23.12
CA MET A 171 -32.16 -5.93 -23.14
C MET A 171 -31.44 -5.08 -22.08
N LYS A 172 -31.24 -5.62 -20.87
CA LYS A 172 -30.54 -4.92 -19.79
C LYS A 172 -29.09 -4.61 -20.18
N LEU A 173 -28.37 -5.56 -20.78
CA LEU A 173 -26.99 -5.34 -21.23
C LEU A 173 -26.92 -4.34 -22.38
N ARG A 174 -27.83 -4.45 -23.37
CA ARG A 174 -27.89 -3.51 -24.51
C ARG A 174 -28.18 -2.07 -24.10
N ASN A 175 -29.03 -1.91 -23.10
CA ASN A 175 -29.43 -0.60 -22.58
C ASN A 175 -28.56 -0.15 -21.40
N GLY A 176 -27.52 -0.92 -21.05
CA GLY A 176 -26.59 -0.58 -19.97
C GLY A 176 -25.77 0.64 -20.35
N GLU A 177 -25.70 1.61 -19.44
CA GLU A 177 -24.97 2.86 -19.67
C GLU A 177 -23.49 2.66 -19.93
N SER A 178 -22.86 1.67 -19.28
CA SER A 178 -21.46 1.30 -19.51
C SER A 178 -21.21 0.88 -20.96
N TYR A 179 -22.05 -0.01 -21.50
CA TYR A 179 -21.95 -0.48 -22.88
C TYR A 179 -22.25 0.62 -23.90
N ILE A 180 -23.28 1.44 -23.66
CA ILE A 180 -23.61 2.57 -24.53
C ILE A 180 -22.48 3.59 -24.54
N SER A 181 -21.95 3.96 -23.37
CA SER A 181 -20.85 4.91 -23.26
C SER A 181 -19.59 4.36 -23.93
N ALA A 182 -19.24 3.10 -23.71
CA ALA A 182 -18.09 2.45 -24.33
C ALA A 182 -18.17 2.44 -25.87
N ARG A 183 -19.34 2.13 -26.45
CA ARG A 183 -19.55 2.19 -27.92
C ARG A 183 -19.47 3.60 -28.51
N ASN A 184 -19.84 4.61 -27.73
CA ASN A 184 -19.82 5.99 -28.17
C ASN A 184 -18.46 6.66 -27.95
N PHE A 185 -17.64 6.11 -27.06
CA PHE A 185 -16.35 6.68 -26.67
C PHE A 185 -15.43 6.96 -27.87
N PRO A 186 -15.20 6.04 -28.83
CA PRO A 186 -14.34 6.32 -29.98
C PRO A 186 -14.87 7.40 -30.93
N LYS A 187 -16.18 7.70 -30.87
CA LYS A 187 -16.82 8.71 -31.74
C LYS A 187 -16.78 10.11 -31.14
N ASN A 188 -16.86 10.21 -29.81
CA ASN A 188 -16.84 11.49 -29.10
C ASN A 188 -16.29 11.32 -27.67
N PRO A 189 -14.95 11.20 -27.51
CA PRO A 189 -14.33 10.92 -26.23
C PRO A 189 -14.61 11.98 -25.17
N GLU A 190 -14.49 13.27 -25.53
CA GLU A 190 -14.66 14.39 -24.59
C GLU A 190 -16.06 14.44 -23.98
N LYS A 191 -17.10 14.26 -24.82
CA LYS A 191 -18.49 14.26 -24.37
C LYS A 191 -18.79 13.08 -23.45
N GLU A 192 -18.22 11.91 -23.73
CA GLU A 192 -18.39 10.73 -22.87
C GLU A 192 -17.61 10.87 -21.56
N ARG A 193 -16.43 11.52 -21.55
CA ARG A 193 -15.73 11.88 -20.29
C ARG A 193 -16.62 12.76 -19.42
N GLN A 194 -17.18 13.84 -19.98
CA GLN A 194 -18.08 14.74 -19.25
C GLN A 194 -19.28 13.99 -18.67
N ARG A 195 -19.94 13.15 -19.47
CA ARG A 195 -21.07 12.32 -19.00
C ARG A 195 -20.65 11.41 -17.84
N ARG A 196 -19.52 10.71 -17.94
CA ARG A 196 -19.02 9.82 -16.88
C ARG A 196 -18.70 10.59 -15.60
N GLU A 197 -18.14 11.80 -15.72
CA GLU A 197 -17.88 12.68 -14.58
C GLU A 197 -19.16 13.15 -13.90
N GLU A 198 -20.18 13.54 -14.66
CA GLU A 198 -21.49 13.92 -14.13
C GLU A 198 -22.15 12.77 -13.36
N GLN A 199 -22.09 11.55 -13.90
CA GLN A 199 -22.64 10.35 -13.25
C GLN A 199 -21.94 10.00 -11.93
N ARG A 200 -20.65 10.30 -11.79
CA ARG A 200 -19.91 10.08 -10.53
C ARG A 200 -20.30 11.08 -9.44
N ARG A 201 -20.93 12.20 -9.80
CA ARG A 201 -21.34 13.27 -8.87
C ARG A 201 -22.79 13.14 -8.39
N THR A 202 -23.58 12.29 -9.04
CA THR A 202 -25.00 12.03 -8.73
C THR A 202 -25.17 10.73 -7.95
#